data_AF-A0A0A0QTB3-F1
#
_entry.id   AF-A0A0A0QTB3-F1
#
_cell.length_a   1.000
_cell.length_b   1.000
_cell.length_c   1.000
_cell.angle_alpha   90.00
_cell.angle_beta   90.00
_cell.angle_gamma   90.00
#
_symmetry.space_group_name_H-M   'P 1'
#
loop_
_entity.id
_entity.type
_entity.pdbx_description
1 polymer ?
#
loop_
_entity_poly.entity_id
_entity_poly.type
_entity_poly.pdbx_seq_one_letter_code
_entity_poly.pdbx_strand_id
1 'polypeptide(L)'
;DCLLCEQCFALHTSSCSGIFTQCPPDVTHCVAGLENNSVGTDIILTAFKDCLDPSQKLACGREFSFKSSVVSFQLNRTCCDSDFCNGGDVQVPPADNTPNGYICDDCSDDQSADPCTATGVVQCTGKQNTCASFSGTAS
;
A
#
# COMPACT_ATOMS: atom_id res chain seq x y z
N ASP A 1 -12.19 -23.72 -14.45
CA ASP A 1 -11.44 -22.62 -15.09
C ASP A 1 -10.70 -21.83 -14.03
N CYS A 2 -9.45 -21.46 -14.32
CA CYS A 2 -8.64 -20.61 -13.44
C CYS A 2 -8.70 -19.17 -13.97
N LEU A 3 -8.71 -18.22 -13.05
CA LEU A 3 -8.79 -16.79 -13.34
C LEU A 3 -7.58 -16.30 -14.14
N LEU A 4 -7.79 -15.42 -15.11
CA LEU A 4 -6.74 -14.71 -15.85
C LEU A 4 -6.62 -13.27 -15.36
N CYS A 5 -5.44 -12.87 -14.89
CA CYS A 5 -5.19 -11.53 -14.36
C CYS A 5 -4.00 -10.88 -15.05
N GLU A 6 -4.03 -9.55 -15.21
CA GLU A 6 -2.85 -8.80 -15.65
C GLU A 6 -1.80 -8.80 -14.54
N GLN A 7 -0.54 -9.01 -14.92
CA GLN A 7 0.60 -8.93 -14.03
C GLN A 7 1.57 -7.84 -14.48
N CYS A 8 1.80 -6.87 -13.60
CA CYS A 8 2.83 -5.85 -13.79
C CYS A 8 3.33 -5.29 -12.47
N PHE A 9 4.54 -4.75 -12.49
CA PHE A 9 5.15 -4.05 -11.37
C PHE A 9 6.03 -2.95 -11.93
N ALA A 10 5.81 -1.71 -11.49
CA ALA A 10 6.59 -0.57 -11.96
C ALA A 10 6.80 0.46 -10.84
N LEU A 11 8.04 0.94 -10.73
CA LEU A 11 8.46 1.97 -9.79
C LEU A 11 8.41 3.36 -10.44
N HIS A 12 8.28 4.39 -9.61
CA HIS A 12 8.21 5.80 -9.98
C HIS A 12 7.08 6.13 -10.98
N THR A 13 6.00 5.35 -10.95
CA THR A 13 4.83 5.54 -11.82
C THR A 13 3.55 5.20 -11.07
N SER A 14 2.45 5.87 -11.43
CA SER A 14 1.11 5.60 -10.91
C SER A 14 0.36 4.53 -11.69
N SER A 15 0.93 4.02 -12.79
CA SER A 15 0.31 3.00 -13.64
C SER A 15 1.34 2.01 -14.16
N CYS A 16 0.89 0.79 -14.44
CA CYS A 16 1.66 -0.21 -15.16
C CYS A 16 0.75 -1.02 -16.09
N SER A 17 1.33 -1.51 -17.17
CA SER A 17 0.69 -2.45 -18.08
C SER A 17 1.62 -3.64 -18.28
N GLY A 18 1.04 -4.83 -18.37
CA GLY A 18 1.77 -6.08 -18.47
C GLY A 18 1.01 -7.14 -19.27
N ILE A 19 1.26 -8.39 -18.94
CA ILE A 19 0.66 -9.54 -19.62
C ILE A 19 -0.42 -10.17 -18.76
N PHE A 20 -1.43 -10.76 -19.40
CA PHE A 20 -2.42 -11.56 -18.71
C PHE A 20 -1.94 -12.98 -18.54
N THR A 21 -1.84 -13.42 -17.28
CA THR A 21 -1.33 -14.74 -16.90
C THR A 21 -2.43 -15.50 -16.16
N GLN A 22 -2.43 -16.82 -16.31
CA GLN A 22 -3.34 -17.70 -15.57
C GLN A 22 -2.91 -17.77 -14.10
N CYS A 23 -3.83 -17.48 -13.19
CA CYS A 23 -3.59 -17.57 -11.76
C CYS A 23 -3.58 -19.03 -11.25
N PRO A 24 -2.94 -19.28 -10.10
CA PRO A 24 -3.06 -20.56 -9.40
C PRO A 24 -4.53 -20.96 -9.15
N PRO A 25 -4.86 -22.26 -9.10
CA PRO A 25 -6.25 -22.73 -9.01
C PRO A 25 -7.03 -22.27 -7.77
N ASP A 26 -6.34 -21.93 -6.68
CA ASP A 26 -6.91 -21.46 -5.42
C ASP A 26 -7.12 -19.94 -5.38
N VAL A 27 -6.56 -19.21 -6.35
CA VAL A 27 -6.75 -17.78 -6.49
C VAL A 27 -8.09 -17.50 -7.17
N THR A 28 -8.89 -16.64 -6.53
CA THR A 28 -10.23 -16.29 -6.99
C THR A 28 -10.38 -14.82 -7.36
N HIS A 29 -9.34 -14.00 -7.15
CA HIS A 29 -9.40 -12.57 -7.37
C HIS A 29 -8.13 -12.08 -8.06
N CYS A 30 -8.27 -11.13 -8.98
CA CYS A 30 -7.18 -10.27 -9.41
C CYS A 30 -7.02 -9.11 -8.43
N VAL A 31 -5.85 -8.49 -8.41
CA VAL A 31 -5.56 -7.25 -7.70
C VAL A 31 -4.91 -6.24 -8.63
N ALA A 32 -5.25 -4.97 -8.43
CA ALA A 32 -4.52 -3.82 -8.92
C ALA A 32 -4.31 -2.87 -7.73
N GLY A 33 -3.14 -2.26 -7.62
CA GLY A 33 -2.83 -1.38 -6.52
C GLY A 33 -1.77 -0.35 -6.83
N LEU A 34 -1.76 0.68 -6.00
CA LEU A 34 -0.73 1.71 -5.97
C LEU A 34 -0.26 1.87 -4.53
N GLU A 35 1.05 1.83 -4.37
CA GLU A 35 1.74 2.21 -3.16
C GLU A 35 2.40 3.57 -3.37
N ASN A 36 2.24 4.44 -2.37
CA ASN A 36 2.92 5.71 -2.27
C ASN A 36 3.62 5.74 -0.91
N ASN A 37 4.92 5.58 -0.93
CA ASN A 37 5.73 5.59 0.27
C ASN A 37 6.81 6.66 0.20
N SER A 38 7.13 7.25 1.35
CA SER A 38 8.22 8.19 1.48
C SER A 38 9.13 7.82 2.64
N VAL A 39 10.42 8.07 2.46
CA VAL A 39 11.41 8.10 3.53
C VAL A 39 12.15 9.42 3.43
N GLY A 40 11.96 10.30 4.42
CA GLY A 40 12.43 11.68 4.32
C GLY A 40 11.79 12.40 3.12
N THR A 41 12.61 12.88 2.19
CA THR A 41 12.15 13.57 0.96
C THR A 41 11.97 12.64 -0.24
N ASP A 42 12.42 11.39 -0.13
CA ASP A 42 12.39 10.46 -1.24
C ASP A 42 11.00 9.82 -1.32
N ILE A 43 10.30 10.07 -2.42
CA ILE A 43 8.96 9.53 -2.69
C ILE A 43 9.10 8.44 -3.75
N ILE A 44 8.57 7.26 -3.43
CA ILE A 44 8.50 6.12 -4.33
C ILE A 44 7.02 5.82 -4.57
N LEU A 45 6.67 5.76 -5.86
CA LEU A 45 5.37 5.30 -6.32
C LEU A 45 5.54 3.92 -6.92
N THR A 46 4.74 2.95 -6.48
CA THR A 46 4.79 1.58 -6.99
C THR A 46 3.41 1.17 -7.48
N ALA A 47 3.24 1.07 -8.78
CA ALA A 47 2.05 0.53 -9.40
C ALA A 47 2.22 -0.98 -9.61
N PHE A 48 1.21 -1.76 -9.23
CA PHE A 48 1.25 -3.22 -9.40
C PHE A 48 -0.11 -3.81 -9.76
N LYS A 49 -0.06 -4.94 -10.45
CA LYS A 49 -1.20 -5.80 -10.76
C LYS A 49 -0.77 -7.25 -10.63
N ASP A 50 -1.62 -8.09 -10.05
CA ASP A 50 -1.33 -9.52 -9.89
C ASP A 50 -2.58 -10.37 -9.67
N CYS A 51 -2.38 -11.68 -9.60
CA CYS A 51 -3.24 -12.64 -8.93
C CYS A 51 -3.19 -12.40 -7.40
N LEU A 52 -4.35 -12.25 -6.75
CA LEU A 52 -4.39 -11.95 -5.33
C LEU A 52 -4.11 -13.19 -4.48
N ASP A 53 -3.14 -13.09 -3.56
CA ASP A 53 -2.95 -14.07 -2.48
C ASP A 53 -4.26 -14.22 -1.67
N PRO A 54 -4.84 -15.44 -1.56
CA PRO A 54 -6.10 -15.66 -0.85
C PRO A 54 -6.09 -15.16 0.60
N SER A 55 -4.93 -15.15 1.28
CA SER A 55 -4.77 -14.61 2.64
C SER A 55 -4.97 -13.10 2.71
N GLN A 56 -4.80 -12.38 1.60
CA GLN A 56 -4.91 -10.93 1.50
C GLN A 56 -6.29 -10.47 1.00
N LYS A 57 -7.25 -11.38 0.79
CA LYS A 57 -8.61 -11.05 0.32
C LYS A 57 -9.30 -9.99 1.16
N LEU A 58 -9.07 -9.98 2.48
CA LEU A 58 -9.67 -8.99 3.38
C LEU A 58 -9.13 -7.56 3.20
N ALA A 59 -7.99 -7.40 2.52
CA ALA A 59 -7.40 -6.09 2.21
C ALA A 59 -8.01 -5.45 0.95
N CYS A 60 -8.81 -6.17 0.17
CA CYS A 60 -9.44 -5.65 -1.04
C CYS A 60 -10.36 -4.47 -0.74
N GLY A 61 -10.22 -3.38 -1.52
CA GLY A 61 -11.02 -2.16 -1.36
C GLY A 61 -10.73 -1.39 -0.08
N ARG A 62 -9.71 -1.79 0.68
CA ARG A 62 -9.28 -1.09 1.89
C ARG A 62 -8.01 -0.32 1.59
N GLU A 63 -8.05 0.95 1.97
CA GLU A 63 -6.86 1.79 2.05
C GLU A 63 -6.12 1.45 3.35
N PHE A 64 -4.81 1.27 3.26
CA PHE A 64 -3.93 1.25 4.41
C PHE A 64 -3.00 2.45 4.34
N SER A 65 -2.92 3.22 5.42
CA SER A 65 -2.04 4.38 5.51
C SER A 65 -1.34 4.43 6.86
N PHE A 66 -0.04 4.71 6.85
CA PHE A 66 0.79 4.90 8.02
C PHE A 66 1.65 6.16 7.83
N LYS A 67 1.92 6.88 8.92
CA LYS A 67 2.72 8.10 8.89
C LYS A 67 3.45 8.30 10.22
N SER A 68 4.72 8.65 10.11
CA SER A 68 5.58 9.18 11.16
C SER A 68 6.19 10.50 10.69
N SER A 69 7.11 11.10 11.45
CA SER A 69 7.86 12.29 11.00
C SER A 69 8.80 12.02 9.83
N VAL A 70 9.23 10.76 9.64
CA VAL A 70 10.23 10.37 8.63
C VAL A 70 9.61 9.52 7.53
N VAL A 71 8.69 8.63 7.88
CA VAL A 71 8.13 7.64 6.98
C VAL A 71 6.67 7.95 6.71
N SER A 72 6.27 7.89 5.45
CA SER A 72 4.85 7.79 5.10
C SER A 72 4.63 6.60 4.19
N PHE A 73 3.47 5.98 4.32
CA PHE A 73 3.08 4.83 3.54
C PHE A 73 1.60 4.91 3.28
N GLN A 74 1.20 4.80 2.03
CA GLN A 74 -0.19 4.67 1.64
C GLN A 74 -0.30 3.59 0.58
N LEU A 75 -1.23 2.67 0.76
CA LEU A 75 -1.45 1.54 -0.11
C LEU A 75 -2.94 1.42 -0.39
N ASN A 76 -3.27 1.48 -1.67
CA ASN A 76 -4.62 1.31 -2.16
C ASN A 76 -4.66 0.08 -3.07
N ARG A 77 -5.68 -0.76 -2.86
CA ARG A 77 -5.86 -2.01 -3.61
C ARG A 77 -7.31 -2.18 -4.01
N THR A 78 -7.52 -2.47 -5.29
CA THR A 78 -8.81 -2.89 -5.83
C THR A 78 -8.72 -4.35 -6.28
N CYS A 79 -9.79 -5.10 -6.04
CA CYS A 79 -9.86 -6.51 -6.44
C CYS A 79 -11.13 -6.78 -7.22
N CYS A 80 -11.09 -7.81 -8.05
CA CYS A 80 -12.19 -8.24 -8.89
C CYS A 80 -12.04 -9.74 -9.20
N ASP A 81 -13.10 -10.41 -9.63
CA ASP A 81 -13.23 -11.88 -9.65
C ASP A 81 -13.57 -12.46 -11.04
N SER A 82 -13.40 -11.67 -12.10
CA SER A 82 -13.59 -12.11 -13.50
C SER A 82 -12.31 -12.01 -14.31
N ASP A 83 -12.21 -12.79 -15.39
CA ASP A 83 -11.04 -12.73 -16.27
C ASP A 83 -10.76 -11.30 -16.75
N PHE A 84 -9.48 -10.95 -16.76
CA PHE A 84 -8.94 -9.68 -17.26
C PHE A 84 -9.43 -8.43 -16.52
N CYS A 85 -10.09 -8.58 -15.36
CA CYS A 85 -10.81 -7.50 -14.70
C CYS A 85 -9.92 -6.42 -14.08
N ASN A 86 -8.66 -6.73 -13.76
CA ASN A 86 -7.70 -5.78 -13.23
C ASN A 86 -6.94 -5.01 -14.32
N GLY A 87 -7.40 -5.12 -15.57
CA GLY A 87 -6.87 -4.36 -16.71
C GLY A 87 -7.10 -2.85 -16.61
N GLY A 88 -6.40 -2.10 -17.47
CA GLY A 88 -6.53 -0.64 -17.57
C GLY A 88 -5.67 0.12 -16.56
N ASP A 89 -5.88 1.43 -16.42
CA ASP A 89 -5.05 2.25 -15.56
C ASP A 89 -5.36 2.03 -14.08
N VAL A 90 -4.31 1.98 -13.25
CA VAL A 90 -4.45 1.95 -11.80
C VAL A 90 -4.94 3.32 -11.34
N GLN A 91 -6.24 3.42 -11.06
CA GLN A 91 -6.87 4.65 -10.57
C GLN A 91 -6.83 4.65 -9.05
N VAL A 92 -5.77 5.23 -8.47
CA VAL A 92 -5.68 5.41 -7.02
C VAL A 92 -5.80 6.89 -6.66
N PRO A 93 -6.66 7.23 -5.69
CA PRO A 93 -6.81 8.61 -5.24
C PRO A 93 -5.49 9.11 -4.61
N PRO A 94 -5.17 10.42 -4.78
CA PRO A 94 -4.01 11.01 -4.15
C PRO A 94 -4.10 10.93 -2.61
N ALA A 95 -2.95 10.95 -1.95
CA ALA A 95 -2.87 10.98 -0.49
C ALA A 95 -3.65 12.17 0.08
N ASP A 96 -4.58 11.90 1.01
CA ASP A 96 -5.25 12.96 1.76
C ASP A 96 -4.37 13.41 2.92
N ASN A 97 -3.64 14.50 2.66
CA ASN A 97 -2.74 15.12 3.63
C ASN A 97 -3.42 16.18 4.50
N THR A 98 -4.74 16.28 4.46
CA THR A 98 -5.50 17.22 5.29
C THR A 98 -5.40 16.78 6.76
N PRO A 99 -4.88 17.63 7.68
CA PRO A 99 -4.85 17.30 9.10
C PRO A 99 -6.25 17.04 9.63
N ASN A 100 -6.43 15.93 10.34
CA ASN A 100 -7.74 15.52 10.85
C ASN A 100 -7.92 15.78 12.37
N GLY A 101 -6.93 16.41 13.00
CA GLY A 101 -6.94 16.77 14.41
C GLY A 101 -6.46 15.67 15.37
N TYR A 102 -6.24 14.44 14.90
CA TYR A 102 -5.58 13.41 15.70
C TYR A 102 -4.07 13.64 15.73
N ILE A 103 -3.49 13.39 16.90
CA ILE A 103 -2.06 13.57 17.16
C ILE A 103 -1.58 12.28 17.82
N CYS A 104 -0.47 11.74 17.31
CA CYS A 104 0.19 10.56 17.86
C CYS A 104 1.63 10.89 18.25
N ASP A 105 2.12 10.19 19.28
CA ASP A 105 3.53 10.20 19.62
C ASP A 105 4.35 9.66 18.45
N ASP A 106 5.53 10.23 18.24
CA ASP A 106 6.34 9.95 17.08
C ASP A 106 7.79 9.62 17.44
N CYS A 107 8.27 8.54 16.84
CA CYS A 107 9.68 8.21 16.69
C CYS A 107 9.88 7.32 15.46
N SER A 108 11.06 7.37 14.86
CA SER A 108 11.44 6.50 13.75
C SER A 108 12.94 6.23 13.80
N ASP A 109 13.34 4.98 13.66
CA ASP A 109 14.73 4.52 13.59
C ASP A 109 14.79 3.40 12.54
N ASP A 110 15.67 3.55 11.54
CA ASP A 110 15.76 2.64 10.39
C ASP A 110 16.90 1.61 10.51
N GLN A 111 17.70 1.68 11.59
CA GLN A 111 18.92 0.88 11.75
C GLN A 111 19.14 0.33 13.17
N SER A 112 18.10 0.33 14.00
CA SER A 112 18.16 -0.20 15.37
C SER A 112 17.19 -1.35 15.58
N ALA A 113 17.65 -2.35 16.34
CA ALA A 113 16.76 -3.39 16.89
C ALA A 113 16.04 -2.91 18.17
N ASP A 114 16.52 -1.82 18.78
CA ASP A 114 15.92 -1.27 19.99
C ASP A 114 14.72 -0.38 19.63
N PRO A 115 13.64 -0.41 20.43
CA PRO A 115 12.52 0.49 20.26
C PRO A 115 12.98 1.95 20.33
N CYS A 116 12.54 2.76 19.38
CA CYS A 116 12.76 4.19 19.45
C CYS A 116 11.98 4.80 20.62
N THR A 117 12.56 5.82 21.27
CA THR A 117 11.86 6.60 22.29
C THR A 117 11.14 7.76 21.61
N ALA A 118 9.85 7.93 21.92
CA ALA A 118 9.07 9.07 21.42
C ALA A 118 9.72 10.40 21.84
N THR A 119 10.07 11.23 20.86
CA THR A 119 10.65 12.57 21.09
C THR A 119 9.85 13.69 20.44
N GLY A 120 8.89 13.34 19.58
CA GLY A 120 8.03 14.28 18.88
C GLY A 120 6.59 13.79 18.80
N VAL A 121 5.81 14.50 18.00
CA VAL A 121 4.43 14.16 17.66
C VAL A 121 4.22 14.31 16.17
N VAL A 122 3.31 13.52 15.61
CA VAL A 122 2.87 13.62 14.23
C VAL A 122 1.39 13.96 14.15
N GLN A 123 1.05 14.89 13.25
CA GLN A 123 -0.34 15.20 12.92
C GLN A 123 -0.87 14.18 11.92
N CYS A 124 -1.90 13.44 12.34
CA CYS A 124 -2.61 12.50 11.50
C CYS A 124 -3.39 13.23 10.41
N THR A 125 -3.52 12.59 9.24
CA THR A 125 -4.22 13.15 8.08
C THR A 125 -5.27 12.19 7.53
N GLY A 126 -6.23 12.74 6.78
CA GLY A 126 -7.29 11.95 6.14
C GLY A 126 -8.01 11.05 7.13
N LYS A 127 -8.01 9.74 6.86
CA LYS A 127 -8.72 8.72 7.67
C LYS A 127 -7.89 8.12 8.82
N GLN A 128 -6.66 8.60 9.04
CA GLN A 128 -5.78 8.10 10.11
C GLN A 128 -6.33 8.45 11.49
N ASN A 129 -6.81 7.47 12.25
CA ASN A 129 -7.50 7.70 13.53
C ASN A 129 -6.96 6.86 14.69
N THR A 130 -5.84 6.18 14.49
CA THR A 130 -5.27 5.22 15.45
C THR A 130 -3.77 5.45 15.55
N CYS A 131 -3.25 5.59 16.77
CA CYS A 131 -1.82 5.58 17.04
C CYS A 131 -1.32 4.15 17.14
N ALA A 132 -0.27 3.81 16.40
CA ALA A 132 0.27 2.47 16.32
C ALA A 132 1.80 2.49 16.28
N SER A 133 2.42 1.45 16.83
CA SER A 133 3.85 1.20 16.75
C SER A 133 4.12 -0.01 15.86
N PHE A 134 5.11 0.09 14.97
CA PHE A 134 5.56 -1.02 14.13
C PHE A 134 7.07 -1.20 14.28
N SER A 135 7.51 -2.46 14.32
CA SER A 135 8.91 -2.85 14.33
C SER A 135 9.07 -4.11 13.48
N GLY A 136 10.08 -4.16 12.61
CA GLY A 136 10.33 -5.32 11.77
C GLY A 136 11.59 -5.15 10.92
N THR A 137 12.00 -6.24 10.27
CA THR A 137 13.12 -6.23 9.32
C THR A 137 12.57 -6.05 7.91
N ALA A 138 13.09 -5.06 7.18
CA ALA A 138 12.87 -4.96 5.73
C ALA A 138 13.81 -5.95 5.02
N SER A 139 13.28 -6.69 4.04
CA SER A 139 13.98 -7.76 3.30
C SER A 139 14.05 -7.47 1.81
#